data_AF-A0A952S2J3-F1
#
_entry.id   AF-A0A952S2J3-F1
#
_cell.length_a   1.000
_cell.length_b   1.000
_cell.length_c   1.000
_cell.angle_alpha   90.00
_cell.angle_beta   90.00
_cell.angle_gamma   90.00
#
_symmetry.space_group_name_H-M   'P 1'
#
loop_
_entity.id
_entity.type
_entity.pdbx_description
1 polymer ?
#
loop_
_entity_poly.entity_id
_entity_poly.type
_entity_poly.pdbx_seq_one_letter_code
_entity_poly.pdbx_strand_id
1 'polypeptide(L)'
;MSSNWKRCPKGELTGRWASHYVTMNPQGFIVMSRKTHQSIKCAEVVHLYFDRINDRIGVRPADPRGRDVFRVAKQGRHGGRLIRAYRIMQEFGVELTQSVRFQDVEIDGDGILVLDLRTAKARTRKAPGGVHEKKNLVI
;
A
#
# COMPACT_ATOMS: atom_id res chain seq x y z
N MET A 1 44.75 -9.60 22.75
CA MET A 1 43.34 -9.86 23.12
C MET A 1 42.54 -9.96 21.84
N SER A 2 41.92 -11.11 21.57
CA SER A 2 41.18 -11.34 20.32
C SER A 2 39.71 -11.02 20.53
N SER A 3 39.14 -10.12 19.72
CA SER A 3 37.74 -9.73 19.81
C SER A 3 36.81 -10.87 19.39
N ASN A 4 35.82 -11.18 20.22
CA ASN A 4 34.82 -12.23 20.00
C ASN A 4 33.61 -11.67 19.20
N TRP A 5 33.80 -11.50 17.89
CA TRP A 5 32.76 -10.99 17.00
C TRP A 5 31.69 -12.06 16.73
N LYS A 6 30.43 -11.75 17.02
CA LYS A 6 29.28 -12.59 16.67
C LYS A 6 28.66 -12.10 15.37
N ARG A 7 28.49 -13.00 14.39
CA ARG A 7 27.75 -12.74 13.16
C ARG A 7 26.27 -12.53 13.50
N CYS A 8 25.75 -11.33 13.26
CA CYS A 8 24.31 -11.09 13.29
C CYS A 8 23.70 -11.76 12.05
N PRO A 9 22.85 -12.80 12.19
CA PRO A 9 22.18 -13.35 11.04
C PRO A 9 21.30 -12.26 10.43
N LYS A 10 21.45 -12.04 9.13
CA LYS A 10 20.44 -11.34 8.34
C LYS A 10 19.23 -12.27 8.26
N GLY A 11 18.49 -12.41 9.35
CA GLY A 11 17.15 -12.97 9.28
C GLY A 11 16.35 -12.16 8.26
N GLU A 12 15.19 -12.67 7.85
CA GLU A 12 14.13 -11.82 7.30
C GLU A 12 13.69 -10.83 8.40
N LEU A 13 14.55 -9.88 8.74
CA LEU A 13 14.19 -8.70 9.48
C LEU A 13 13.38 -7.87 8.49
N THR A 14 12.10 -8.21 8.40
CA THR A 14 11.03 -7.38 7.85
C THR A 14 10.87 -6.18 8.78
N GLY A 15 11.90 -5.35 8.91
CA GLY A 15 11.70 -4.00 9.40
C GLY A 15 10.54 -3.41 8.60
N ARG A 16 9.65 -2.64 9.23
CA ARG A 16 8.46 -2.08 8.57
C ARG A 16 8.75 -1.34 7.24
N TRP A 17 10.01 -0.98 7.04
CA TRP A 17 10.58 -0.26 5.91
C TRP A 17 11.13 -1.17 4.79
N ALA A 18 11.34 -2.46 5.08
CA ALA A 18 11.92 -3.44 4.18
C ALA A 18 10.88 -4.28 3.44
N SER A 19 9.59 -4.24 3.81
CA SER A 19 8.53 -4.96 3.08
C SER A 19 7.81 -4.07 2.06
N HIS A 20 7.26 -4.73 1.03
CA HIS A 20 6.27 -4.08 0.17
C HIS A 20 5.08 -3.65 1.03
N TYR A 21 4.65 -2.41 0.82
CA TYR A 21 3.60 -1.81 1.62
C TYR A 21 2.73 -0.97 0.71
N VAL A 22 1.48 -1.40 0.58
CA VAL A 22 0.45 -0.71 -0.19
C VAL A 22 -0.82 -0.66 0.64
N THR A 23 -1.49 0.48 0.60
CA THR A 23 -2.81 0.69 1.23
C THR A 23 -3.73 1.40 0.24
N MET A 24 -5.03 1.15 0.36
CA MET A 24 -6.06 1.87 -0.37
C MET A 24 -7.11 2.38 0.61
N ASN A 25 -7.61 3.60 0.42
CA ASN A 25 -8.69 4.16 1.23
C ASN A 25 -10.03 4.19 0.46
N PRO A 26 -11.16 4.47 1.13
CA PRO A 26 -12.48 4.60 0.50
C PRO A 26 -12.59 5.70 -0.58
N GLN A 27 -11.61 6.60 -0.68
CA GLN A 27 -11.55 7.63 -1.71
C GLN A 27 -10.78 7.16 -2.96
N GLY A 28 -10.30 5.91 -2.98
CA GLY A 28 -9.53 5.34 -4.07
C GLY A 28 -8.06 5.77 -4.08
N PHE A 29 -7.52 6.25 -2.96
CA PHE A 29 -6.11 6.63 -2.87
C PHE A 29 -5.26 5.40 -2.57
N ILE A 30 -4.54 4.94 -3.59
CA ILE A 30 -3.54 3.88 -3.44
C ILE A 30 -2.23 4.52 -3.00
N VAL A 31 -1.82 4.26 -1.77
CA VAL A 31 -0.55 4.74 -1.20
C VAL A 31 0.42 3.59 -1.09
N MET A 32 1.62 3.76 -1.64
CA MET A 32 2.68 2.75 -1.62
C MET A 32 3.99 3.28 -1.02
N SER A 33 4.78 2.38 -0.45
CA SER A 33 6.11 2.71 0.07
C SER A 33 7.11 3.02 -1.05
N ARG A 34 8.19 3.73 -0.71
CA ARG A 34 9.32 3.97 -1.62
C ARG A 34 9.83 2.68 -2.25
N LYS A 35 10.00 1.62 -1.44
CA LYS A 35 10.47 0.31 -1.91
C LYS A 35 9.53 -0.28 -2.96
N THR A 36 8.22 -0.21 -2.73
CA THR A 36 7.23 -0.70 -3.69
C THR A 36 7.26 0.11 -4.99
N HIS A 37 7.40 1.43 -4.90
CA HIS A 37 7.56 2.29 -6.09
C HIS A 37 8.83 1.96 -6.88
N GLN A 38 9.94 1.68 -6.19
CA GLN A 38 11.19 1.28 -6.83
C GLN A 38 11.04 -0.04 -7.60
N SER A 39 10.27 -0.98 -7.06
CA SER A 39 10.04 -2.26 -7.73
C SER A 39 9.15 -2.16 -8.97
N ILE A 40 8.29 -1.14 -9.07
CA ILE A 40 7.63 -0.75 -10.33
C ILE A 40 8.45 0.28 -11.13
N LYS A 41 9.79 0.18 -11.07
CA LYS A 41 10.77 0.98 -11.83
C LYS A 41 10.63 2.50 -11.64
N CYS A 42 10.17 2.93 -10.47
CA CYS A 42 9.98 4.36 -10.15
C CYS A 42 9.06 5.09 -11.14
N ALA A 43 8.09 4.41 -11.76
CA ALA A 43 7.24 4.97 -12.80
C ALA A 43 6.54 6.27 -12.37
N GLU A 44 6.56 7.29 -13.23
CA GLU A 44 5.87 8.57 -13.00
C GLU A 44 4.37 8.49 -13.31
N VAL A 45 4.01 7.59 -14.22
CA VAL A 45 2.64 7.26 -14.58
C VAL A 45 2.44 5.75 -14.65
N VAL A 46 1.21 5.31 -14.44
CA VAL A 46 0.85 3.89 -14.44
C VAL A 46 -0.48 3.67 -15.16
N HIS A 47 -0.67 2.47 -15.70
CA HIS A 47 -1.99 1.93 -16.03
C HIS A 47 -2.56 1.20 -14.83
N LEU A 48 -3.87 1.32 -14.68
CA LEU A 48 -4.64 0.63 -13.66
C LEU A 48 -5.53 -0.40 -14.34
N TYR A 49 -5.47 -1.64 -13.85
CA TYR A 49 -6.27 -2.77 -14.32
C TYR A 49 -7.15 -3.25 -13.18
N PHE A 50 -8.33 -3.77 -13.52
CA PHE A 50 -9.18 -4.45 -12.55
C PHE A 50 -9.56 -5.82 -13.11
N ASP A 51 -9.20 -6.86 -12.36
CA ASP A 51 -9.64 -8.22 -12.60
C ASP A 51 -10.88 -8.48 -11.74
N ARG A 52 -12.04 -8.47 -12.41
CA ARG A 52 -13.34 -8.68 -11.79
C ARG A 52 -13.56 -10.13 -11.31
N ILE A 53 -12.87 -11.10 -11.90
CA ILE A 53 -13.04 -12.51 -11.54
C ILE A 53 -12.30 -12.80 -10.24
N ASN A 54 -11.13 -12.18 -10.04
CA ASN A 54 -10.28 -12.41 -8.88
C ASN A 54 -10.30 -11.28 -7.83
N ASP A 55 -11.04 -10.20 -8.08
CA ASP A 55 -11.07 -8.98 -7.25
C ASP A 55 -9.66 -8.41 -7.03
N ARG A 56 -8.91 -8.26 -8.12
CA ARG A 56 -7.52 -7.76 -8.08
C ARG A 56 -7.38 -6.44 -8.81
N ILE A 57 -6.56 -5.56 -8.25
CA ILE A 57 -6.12 -4.34 -8.91
C ILE A 57 -4.69 -4.53 -9.39
N GLY A 58 -4.46 -4.35 -10.69
CA GLY A 58 -3.13 -4.36 -11.29
C GLY A 58 -2.60 -2.94 -11.48
N VAL A 59 -1.34 -2.70 -11.11
CA VAL A 59 -0.65 -1.42 -11.35
C VAL A 59 0.59 -1.67 -12.19
N ARG A 60 0.59 -1.18 -13.44
CA ARG A 60 1.69 -1.37 -14.39
C ARG A 60 2.33 -0.02 -14.73
N PRO A 61 3.67 0.09 -14.79
CA PRO A 61 4.33 1.25 -15.39
C PRO A 61 3.80 1.57 -16.79
N ALA A 62 3.60 2.85 -17.09
CA ALA A 62 3.09 3.30 -18.37
C ALA A 62 4.00 4.36 -19.01
N ASP A 63 3.81 4.60 -20.30
CA ASP A 63 4.42 5.74 -21.00
C ASP A 63 3.68 7.03 -20.59
N PRO A 64 4.39 8.10 -20.15
CA PRO A 64 3.79 9.41 -19.87
C PRO A 64 2.96 10.02 -21.01
N ARG A 65 3.20 9.62 -22.26
CA ARG A 65 2.49 10.05 -23.47
C ARG A 65 1.28 9.16 -23.79
N GLY A 66 1.09 8.07 -23.06
CA GLY A 66 -0.03 7.16 -23.22
C GLY A 66 -1.38 7.79 -22.85
N ARG A 67 -2.45 7.26 -23.44
CA ARG A 67 -3.83 7.55 -22.98
C ARG A 67 -4.14 6.71 -21.73
N ASP A 68 -5.13 7.15 -20.96
CA ASP A 68 -5.64 6.41 -19.78
C ASP A 68 -4.55 6.06 -18.75
N VAL A 69 -3.64 7.01 -18.52
CA VAL A 69 -2.57 6.89 -17.53
C VAL A 69 -2.90 7.66 -16.25
N PHE A 70 -2.45 7.13 -15.11
CA PHE A 70 -2.62 7.72 -13.80
C PHE A 70 -1.27 8.21 -13.27
N ARG A 71 -1.21 9.47 -12.84
CA ARG A 71 0.01 10.06 -12.28
C ARG A 71 0.33 9.51 -10.89
N VAL A 72 1.60 9.26 -10.65
CA VAL A 72 2.15 8.88 -9.35
C VAL A 72 2.67 10.13 -8.63
N ALA A 73 1.95 10.57 -7.60
CA ALA A 73 2.32 11.74 -6.81
C ALA A 73 3.21 11.38 -5.61
N LYS A 74 4.00 12.34 -5.12
CA LYS A 74 4.74 12.20 -3.85
C LYS A 74 3.76 12.21 -2.67
N GLN A 75 3.99 11.33 -1.69
CA GLN A 75 3.19 11.26 -0.46
C GLN A 75 4.10 11.26 0.78
N GLY A 76 3.97 12.31 1.60
CA GLY A 76 4.73 12.47 2.84
C GLY A 76 6.25 12.67 2.65
N ARG A 77 6.98 12.73 3.76
CA ARG A 77 8.42 13.03 3.79
C ARG A 77 9.33 11.84 3.47
N HIS A 78 8.84 10.61 3.66
CA HIS A 78 9.66 9.39 3.59
C HIS A 78 9.60 8.66 2.24
N GLY A 79 9.34 9.41 1.15
CA GLY A 79 9.35 8.85 -0.20
C GLY A 79 8.16 7.94 -0.52
N GLY A 80 7.05 8.06 0.22
CA GLY A 80 5.79 7.42 -0.17
C GLY A 80 5.30 7.95 -1.52
N ARG A 81 4.45 7.16 -2.18
CA ARG A 81 3.81 7.51 -3.44
C ARG A 81 2.31 7.28 -3.37
N LEU A 82 1.58 8.08 -4.13
CA LEU A 82 0.12 8.11 -4.18
C LEU A 82 -0.33 8.00 -5.64
N ILE A 83 -1.28 7.10 -5.89
CA ILE A 83 -2.06 7.03 -7.13
C ILE A 83 -3.52 7.31 -6.76
N ARG A 84 -4.18 8.17 -7.54
CA ARG A 84 -5.61 8.45 -7.39
C ARG A 84 -6.41 7.49 -8.29
N ALA A 85 -6.84 6.38 -7.73
CA ALA A 85 -7.56 5.30 -8.40
C ALA A 85 -9.09 5.39 -8.23
N TYR A 86 -9.64 6.60 -8.02
CA TYR A 86 -11.08 6.80 -7.87
C TYR A 86 -11.89 6.24 -9.05
N ARG A 87 -11.32 6.29 -10.27
CA ARG A 87 -11.95 5.73 -11.48
C ARG A 87 -12.17 4.22 -11.40
N ILE A 88 -11.29 3.44 -10.75
CA ILE A 88 -11.54 2.00 -10.53
C ILE A 88 -12.81 1.80 -9.70
N MET A 89 -12.99 2.61 -8.66
CA MET A 89 -14.15 2.50 -7.77
C MET A 89 -15.44 2.83 -8.52
N GLN A 90 -15.44 3.89 -9.33
CA GLN A 90 -16.62 4.28 -10.11
C GLN A 90 -16.97 3.30 -11.22
N GLU A 91 -15.99 2.88 -12.03
CA GLU A 91 -16.24 2.09 -13.24
C GLU A 91 -16.51 0.61 -12.92
N PHE A 92 -15.90 0.08 -11.84
CA PHE A 92 -15.96 -1.35 -11.51
C PHE A 92 -16.73 -1.66 -10.22
N GLY A 93 -17.29 -0.66 -9.56
CA GLY A 93 -18.08 -0.85 -8.34
C GLY A 93 -17.27 -1.35 -7.15
N VAL A 94 -15.96 -1.02 -7.10
CA VAL A 94 -15.12 -1.38 -5.95
C VAL A 94 -15.49 -0.47 -4.78
N GLU A 95 -16.05 -1.07 -3.72
CA GLU A 95 -16.43 -0.36 -2.50
C GLU A 95 -15.54 -0.77 -1.32
N LEU A 96 -14.98 0.23 -0.64
CA LEU A 96 -14.21 0.03 0.58
C LEU A 96 -14.87 0.82 1.72
N THR A 97 -15.26 0.12 2.79
CA THR A 97 -15.85 0.77 3.98
C THR A 97 -14.81 1.49 4.82
N GLN A 98 -13.54 1.08 4.73
CA GLN A 98 -12.42 1.65 5.46
C GLN A 98 -11.12 1.50 4.68
N SER A 99 -10.04 2.10 5.20
CA SER A 99 -8.72 1.90 4.60
C SER A 99 -8.25 0.47 4.78
N VAL A 100 -7.76 -0.14 3.71
CA VAL A 100 -7.22 -1.50 3.71
C VAL A 100 -5.72 -1.49 3.42
N ARG A 101 -5.03 -2.52 3.90
CA ARG A 101 -3.63 -2.82 3.62
C ARG A 101 -3.55 -4.14 2.86
N PHE A 102 -2.82 -4.14 1.76
CA PHE A 102 -2.50 -5.35 1.01
C PHE A 102 -1.31 -6.02 1.69
N GLN A 103 -1.47 -7.29 2.11
CA GLN A 103 -0.41 -8.04 2.80
C GLN A 103 0.50 -8.75 1.81
N ASP A 104 -0.10 -9.37 0.80
CA ASP A 104 0.58 -10.22 -0.18
C ASP A 104 0.78 -9.44 -1.48
N VAL A 105 1.54 -8.35 -1.37
CA VAL A 105 1.85 -7.50 -2.52
C VAL A 105 2.93 -8.20 -3.35
N GLU A 106 2.54 -8.67 -4.53
CA GLU A 106 3.43 -9.32 -5.50
C GLU A 106 3.61 -8.47 -6.76
N ILE A 107 4.70 -8.74 -7.47
CA ILE A 107 4.94 -8.22 -8.82
C ILE A 107 5.06 -9.44 -9.72
N ASP A 108 4.18 -9.52 -10.71
CA ASP A 108 4.17 -10.63 -11.66
C ASP A 108 5.35 -10.58 -12.65
N GLY A 109 5.43 -11.57 -13.53
CA GLY A 109 6.48 -11.66 -14.55
C GLY A 109 6.48 -10.48 -15.55
N ASP A 110 5.36 -9.78 -15.70
CA ASP A 110 5.19 -8.65 -16.60
C ASP A 110 5.47 -7.29 -15.92
N GLY A 111 5.83 -7.31 -14.63
CA GLY A 111 6.11 -6.11 -13.85
C GLY A 111 4.85 -5.38 -13.39
N ILE A 112 3.71 -6.07 -13.32
CA ILE A 112 2.45 -5.56 -12.77
C ILE A 112 2.44 -5.83 -11.28
N LEU A 113 2.27 -4.77 -10.50
CA LEU A 113 2.02 -4.87 -9.07
C LEU A 113 0.57 -5.32 -8.85
N VAL A 114 0.39 -6.48 -8.23
CA VAL A 114 -0.92 -7.08 -7.99
C VAL A 114 -1.38 -6.79 -6.56
N LEU A 115 -2.59 -6.25 -6.45
CA LEU A 115 -3.23 -5.90 -5.18
C LEU A 115 -4.52 -6.71 -5.04
N ASP A 116 -4.48 -7.76 -4.22
CA ASP A 116 -5.63 -8.64 -4.01
C ASP A 116 -6.57 -8.08 -2.94
N LEU A 117 -7.81 -7.74 -3.32
CA LEU A 117 -8.81 -7.18 -2.41
C LEU A 117 -9.34 -8.22 -1.42
N ARG A 118 -9.27 -9.52 -1.75
CA ARG A 118 -9.79 -10.61 -0.90
C ARG A 118 -8.89 -10.86 0.31
N THR A 119 -7.58 -10.64 0.15
CA THR A 119 -6.60 -10.78 1.24
C THR A 119 -6.29 -9.44 1.92
N ALA A 120 -6.85 -8.33 1.41
CA ALA A 120 -6.64 -7.01 1.98
C ALA A 120 -7.21 -6.92 3.40
N LYS A 121 -6.38 -6.48 4.35
CA LYS A 121 -6.79 -6.35 5.75
C LYS A 121 -7.18 -4.92 6.07
N ALA A 122 -8.33 -4.77 6.71
CA ALA A 122 -8.76 -3.52 7.31
C ALA A 122 -7.66 -2.92 8.19
N ARG A 123 -7.34 -1.65 7.96
CA ARG A 123 -6.41 -0.91 8.79
C ARG A 123 -7.20 -0.32 9.95
N THR A 124 -7.13 -0.97 11.10
CA THR A 124 -7.63 -0.39 12.34
C THR A 124 -6.85 0.89 12.63
N ARG A 125 -7.52 2.03 12.50
CA ARG A 125 -6.98 3.29 12.99
C ARG A 125 -7.14 3.24 14.51
N LYS A 126 -6.04 3.21 15.26
CA LYS A 126 -6.12 3.45 16.71
C LYS A 126 -6.78 4.82 16.86
N ALA A 127 -7.98 4.87 17.44
CA ALA A 127 -8.70 6.13 17.62
C ALA A 127 -7.78 7.11 18.35
N PRO A 128 -7.65 8.37 17.89
CA PRO A 128 -6.95 9.39 18.66
C PRO A 128 -7.86 9.76 19.85
N GLY A 129 -7.64 9.11 20.98
CA GLY A 129 -8.40 9.39 22.22
C GLY A 129 -8.77 8.13 22.97
N GLY A 130 -7.87 7.67 23.84
CA GLY A 130 -8.32 6.98 25.04
C GLY A 130 -8.96 8.03 25.93
N VAL A 131 -10.29 8.11 25.92
CA VAL A 131 -11.01 8.82 26.98
C VAL A 131 -10.76 8.01 28.25
N HIS A 132 -9.97 8.55 29.17
CA HIS A 132 -9.99 8.09 30.55
C HIS A 132 -11.40 8.33 31.08
N GLU A 133 -12.21 7.27 31.10
CA GLU A 133 -13.45 7.22 31.83
C GLU A 133 -13.11 7.41 33.31
N LYS A 134 -13.31 8.64 33.80
CA LYS A 134 -13.26 8.92 35.23
C LYS A 134 -14.41 8.15 35.87
N LYS A 135 -14.09 7.08 36.58
CA LYS A 135 -15.01 6.43 37.51
C LYS A 135 -15.42 7.49 38.55
N ASN A 136 -16.66 7.95 38.47
CA ASN A 136 -17.27 8.68 39.57
C ASN A 136 -17.47 7.67 40.70
N LEU A 137 -16.59 7.74 41.71
CA LEU A 137 -16.84 7.16 43.02
C LEU A 137 -17.66 8.20 43.78
N VAL A 138 -18.96 7.94 43.91
CA VAL A 138 -19.80 8.59 44.92
C VAL A 138 -19.51 7.87 46.24
N ILE A 139 -19.00 8.60 47.23
CA ILE A 139 -19.13 8.26 48.65
C ILE A 139 -19.99 9.35 49.25
#